data_AF-A0A1E3PG30-F1
#
_entry.id   AF-A0A1E3PG30-F1
#
_cell.length_a   1.000
_cell.length_b   1.000
_cell.length_c   1.000
_cell.angle_alpha   90.00
_cell.angle_beta   90.00
_cell.angle_gamma   90.00
#
_symmetry.space_group_name_H-M   'P 1'
#
loop_
_entity.id
_entity.type
_entity.pdbx_description
1 polymer ?
#
loop_
_entity_poly.entity_id
_entity_poly.type
_entity_poly.pdbx_seq_one_letter_code
_entity_poly.pdbx_strand_id
1 'polypeptide(L)'
;MVRYLFTDFRALNILRNESTCTVVNEEAEISGYEIYLVEQWACDRRIVTVITSYTGDSEHKIRVGVLSIPQDPKHWSDKTRAYFNEMRNCHAKPKQTELGSLFVTSLPTFPSHLTIILVPKGDIRANAGLFDVNLNLKRMGCCGRSTVSFKVPPDAVSVKFRHMFLTSDQVPITFAARELVMIIQLSLYYFGYFQANYIDGLLCDHTQRAIKEWWENVGKQRYFLKPTEDPMCRQSVAGIIGLVMGASRRLALVSNSRAPKDPYDAEHFMYSLEIFQKNEHLPNTICLDSKTIERLH
;
A
#
# COMPACT_ATOMS: atom_id res chain seq x y z
N MET A 1 -23.47 -14.06 20.28
CA MET A 1 -22.77 -13.77 19.00
C MET A 1 -23.67 -12.85 18.18
N VAL A 2 -23.11 -11.86 17.49
CA VAL A 2 -23.84 -10.88 16.65
C VAL A 2 -23.25 -10.92 15.25
N ARG A 3 -24.10 -10.82 14.22
CA ARG A 3 -23.67 -10.81 12.81
C ARG A 3 -23.36 -9.38 12.37
N TYR A 4 -22.19 -9.20 11.75
CA TYR A 4 -21.76 -7.94 11.16
C TYR A 4 -21.39 -8.14 9.69
N LEU A 5 -21.76 -7.17 8.87
CA LEU A 5 -21.46 -7.12 7.43
C LEU A 5 -20.24 -6.24 7.19
N PHE A 6 -19.34 -6.69 6.33
CA PHE A 6 -18.09 -6.02 5.98
C PHE A 6 -18.02 -5.78 4.47
N THR A 7 -17.84 -4.52 4.08
CA THR A 7 -17.63 -4.10 2.68
C THR A 7 -16.14 -3.94 2.33
N ASP A 8 -15.30 -3.68 3.32
CA ASP A 8 -13.84 -3.69 3.17
C ASP A 8 -13.31 -5.12 3.35
N PHE A 9 -13.04 -5.80 2.24
CA PHE A 9 -12.56 -7.19 2.25
C PHE A 9 -11.15 -7.33 2.84
N ARG A 10 -10.36 -6.24 2.94
CA ARG A 10 -9.09 -6.29 3.68
C ARG A 10 -9.35 -6.43 5.18
N ALA A 11 -10.24 -5.61 5.73
CA ALA A 11 -10.67 -5.73 7.11
C ALA A 11 -11.32 -7.10 7.39
N LEU A 12 -12.18 -7.59 6.48
CA LEU A 12 -12.77 -8.92 6.57
C LEU A 12 -11.69 -10.01 6.68
N ASN A 13 -10.69 -9.98 5.80
CA ASN A 13 -9.61 -10.98 5.79
C ASN A 13 -8.74 -10.95 7.04
N ILE A 14 -8.55 -9.78 7.64
CA ILE A 14 -7.85 -9.65 8.93
C ILE A 14 -8.68 -10.29 10.05
N LEU A 15 -9.97 -9.96 10.12
CA LEU A 15 -10.83 -10.36 11.23
C LEU A 15 -11.33 -11.81 11.14
N ARG A 16 -11.47 -12.39 9.94
CA ARG A 16 -11.90 -13.79 9.77
C ARG A 16 -10.88 -14.79 10.32
N ASN A 17 -9.61 -14.39 10.43
CA ASN A 17 -8.53 -15.22 10.96
C ASN A 17 -8.42 -15.15 12.50
N GLU A 18 -9.24 -14.32 13.16
CA GLU A 18 -9.25 -14.19 14.61
C GLU A 18 -10.07 -15.33 15.24
N SER A 19 -9.55 -15.98 16.28
CA SER A 19 -10.21 -17.11 16.95
C SER A 19 -11.58 -16.77 17.56
N THR A 20 -11.82 -15.48 17.81
CA THR A 20 -13.07 -14.98 18.38
C THR A 20 -14.16 -14.78 17.31
N CYS A 21 -13.81 -14.80 16.02
CA CYS A 21 -14.74 -14.57 14.92
C CYS A 21 -15.14 -15.88 14.25
N THR A 22 -16.37 -15.96 13.74
CA THR A 22 -16.84 -17.09 12.93
C THR A 22 -17.33 -16.58 11.59
N VAL A 23 -16.84 -17.15 10.49
CA VAL A 23 -17.34 -16.82 9.14
C VAL A 23 -18.73 -17.40 8.98
N VAL A 24 -19.71 -16.54 8.70
CA VAL A 24 -21.09 -16.96 8.43
C VAL A 24 -21.28 -17.12 6.93
N ASN A 25 -20.99 -16.05 6.17
CA ASN A 25 -20.95 -16.05 4.72
C ASN A 25 -19.65 -15.37 4.27
N GLU A 26 -18.88 -16.02 3.40
CA GLU A 26 -17.69 -15.40 2.81
C GLU A 26 -18.06 -14.25 1.88
N GLU A 27 -19.17 -14.42 1.16
CA GLU A 27 -19.68 -13.43 0.22
C GLU A 27 -21.20 -13.49 0.15
N ALA A 28 -21.83 -12.32 0.20
CA ALA A 28 -23.23 -12.09 -0.06
C ALA A 28 -23.41 -10.76 -0.81
N GLU A 29 -24.58 -10.57 -1.41
CA GLU A 29 -24.99 -9.33 -2.06
C GLU A 29 -26.19 -8.73 -1.32
N ILE A 30 -26.18 -7.41 -1.13
CA ILE A 30 -27.32 -6.67 -0.59
C ILE A 30 -27.61 -5.44 -1.45
N SER A 31 -28.89 -5.07 -1.53
CA SER A 31 -29.39 -3.91 -2.31
C SER A 31 -29.70 -2.70 -1.42
N GLY A 32 -29.74 -1.50 -2.00
CA GLY A 32 -30.03 -0.25 -1.29
C GLY A 32 -28.79 0.49 -0.79
N TYR A 33 -27.60 0.11 -1.24
CA TYR A 33 -26.34 0.63 -0.70
C TYR A 33 -25.30 0.87 -1.80
N GLU A 34 -24.42 1.82 -1.53
CA GLU A 34 -23.21 2.06 -2.31
C GLU A 34 -21.99 2.05 -1.38
N ILE A 35 -20.82 1.75 -1.94
CA ILE A 35 -19.56 1.86 -1.22
C ILE A 35 -18.62 2.84 -1.91
N TYR A 36 -17.84 3.53 -1.08
CA TYR A 36 -16.91 4.57 -1.51
C TYR A 36 -15.55 4.30 -0.88
N LEU A 37 -14.50 4.29 -1.70
CA LEU A 37 -13.13 4.25 -1.22
C LEU A 37 -12.69 5.65 -0.80
N VAL A 38 -12.03 5.76 0.35
CA VAL A 38 -11.45 7.02 0.84
C VAL A 38 -9.96 7.05 0.51
N GLU A 39 -9.57 7.94 -0.42
CA GLU A 39 -8.20 7.98 -0.99
C GLU A 39 -7.14 8.14 0.11
N GLN A 40 -7.33 9.10 1.01
CA GLN A 40 -6.40 9.41 2.10
C GLN A 40 -6.26 8.23 3.06
N TRP A 41 -7.34 7.52 3.40
CA TRP A 41 -7.27 6.38 4.31
C TRP A 41 -6.53 5.19 3.69
N ALA A 42 -6.64 5.01 2.38
CA ALA A 42 -5.83 4.03 1.65
C ALA A 42 -4.34 4.42 1.67
N CYS A 43 -4.02 5.70 1.47
CA CYS A 43 -2.67 6.25 1.58
C CYS A 43 -2.06 6.12 2.99
N ASP A 44 -2.89 6.29 4.02
CA ASP A 44 -2.54 6.17 5.44
C ASP A 44 -2.48 4.72 5.93
N ARG A 45 -2.81 3.75 5.08
CA ARG A 45 -2.86 2.31 5.42
C ARG A 45 -3.79 2.01 6.61
N ARG A 46 -4.92 2.71 6.69
CA ARG A 46 -5.92 2.48 7.73
C ARG A 46 -6.59 1.11 7.58
N ILE A 47 -7.17 0.59 8.68
CA ILE A 47 -7.89 -0.70 8.67
C ILE A 47 -9.15 -0.58 7.81
N VAL A 48 -9.84 0.56 7.93
CA VAL A 48 -11.04 0.88 7.17
C VAL A 48 -10.67 1.87 6.08
N THR A 49 -10.82 1.45 4.84
CA THR A 49 -10.56 2.29 3.66
C THR A 49 -11.81 2.55 2.85
N VAL A 50 -12.87 1.79 3.09
CA VAL A 50 -14.15 1.87 2.39
C VAL A 50 -15.24 2.27 3.36
N ILE A 51 -16.07 3.24 2.97
CA ILE A 51 -17.31 3.58 3.67
C ILE A 51 -18.51 3.07 2.89
N THR A 52 -19.60 2.82 3.60
CA THR A 52 -20.87 2.37 3.00
C THR A 52 -21.92 3.44 3.21
N SER A 53 -22.67 3.80 2.17
CA SER A 53 -23.79 4.74 2.24
C SER A 53 -25.09 4.01 1.90
N TYR A 54 -26.17 4.35 2.61
CA TYR A 54 -27.50 3.85 2.29
C TYR A 54 -28.17 4.78 1.28
N THR A 55 -28.59 4.23 0.14
CA THR A 55 -29.27 4.97 -0.94
C THR A 55 -30.76 4.67 -0.99
N GLY A 56 -31.18 3.48 -0.53
CA GLY A 56 -32.57 3.01 -0.63
C GLY A 56 -32.99 2.55 -2.03
N ASP A 57 -32.09 2.63 -3.02
CA ASP A 57 -32.32 2.18 -4.39
C ASP A 57 -32.00 0.69 -4.54
N SER A 58 -32.94 -0.11 -5.02
CA SER A 58 -32.77 -1.56 -5.20
C SER A 58 -31.72 -1.93 -6.26
N GLU A 59 -31.44 -1.03 -7.21
CA GLU A 59 -30.41 -1.21 -8.24
C GLU A 59 -29.00 -1.03 -7.68
N HIS A 60 -28.86 -0.33 -6.56
CA HIS A 60 -27.57 -0.12 -5.89
C HIS A 60 -27.21 -1.34 -5.07
N LYS A 61 -26.30 -2.16 -5.60
CA LYS A 61 -25.90 -3.46 -5.04
C LYS A 61 -24.44 -3.45 -4.60
N ILE A 62 -24.16 -4.05 -3.45
CA ILE A 62 -22.81 -4.16 -2.89
C ILE A 62 -22.50 -5.59 -2.46
N ARG A 63 -21.21 -5.95 -2.53
CA ARG A 63 -20.68 -7.21 -2.03
C ARG A 63 -20.24 -7.06 -0.59
N VAL A 64 -20.62 -8.02 0.25
CA VAL A 64 -20.32 -8.04 1.68
C VAL A 64 -19.87 -9.42 2.13
N GLY A 65 -18.92 -9.47 3.07
CA GLY A 65 -18.68 -10.65 3.90
C GLY A 65 -19.44 -10.55 5.22
N VAL A 66 -19.84 -11.69 5.78
CA VAL A 66 -20.60 -11.75 7.04
C VAL A 66 -19.82 -12.55 8.08
N LEU A 67 -19.45 -11.87 9.17
CA LEU A 67 -18.82 -12.50 10.33
C LEU A 67 -19.77 -12.47 11.53
N SER A 68 -19.72 -13.53 12.33
CA SER A 68 -20.29 -13.58 13.66
C SER A 68 -19.21 -13.25 14.68
N ILE A 69 -19.46 -12.25 15.52
CA ILE A 69 -18.51 -11.69 16.49
C ILE A 69 -19.15 -11.72 17.89
N PRO A 70 -18.38 -11.90 18.98
CA PRO A 70 -18.92 -11.88 20.33
C PRO A 70 -19.64 -10.56 20.61
N GLN A 71 -20.77 -10.64 21.29
CA GLN A 71 -21.58 -9.45 21.59
C GLN A 71 -20.88 -8.55 22.63
N ASP A 72 -20.25 -9.18 23.62
CA ASP A 72 -19.55 -8.48 24.68
C ASP A 72 -18.14 -8.08 24.22
N PRO A 73 -17.82 -6.76 24.14
CA PRO A 73 -16.51 -6.27 23.75
C PRO A 73 -15.35 -6.76 24.60
N LYS A 74 -15.61 -7.30 25.80
CA LYS A 74 -14.57 -7.93 26.64
C LYS A 74 -13.92 -9.14 25.97
N HIS A 75 -14.64 -9.82 25.09
CA HIS A 75 -14.16 -10.99 24.35
C HIS A 75 -13.58 -10.63 22.98
N TRP A 76 -13.46 -9.34 22.65
CA TRP A 76 -12.87 -8.91 21.38
C TRP A 76 -11.35 -8.92 21.46
N SER A 77 -10.72 -9.43 20.40
CA SER A 77 -9.29 -9.23 20.19
C SER A 77 -8.98 -7.75 19.95
N ASP A 78 -7.69 -7.39 20.05
CA ASP A 78 -7.23 -6.02 19.80
C ASP A 78 -7.55 -5.57 18.37
N LYS A 79 -7.49 -6.48 17.38
CA LYS A 79 -7.82 -6.15 15.98
C LYS A 79 -9.31 -5.89 15.79
N THR A 80 -10.17 -6.73 16.37
CA THR A 80 -11.62 -6.51 16.34
C THR A 80 -11.98 -5.19 17.02
N ARG A 81 -11.36 -4.90 18.17
CA ARG A 81 -11.55 -3.63 18.89
C ARG A 81 -11.08 -2.43 18.07
N ALA A 82 -9.90 -2.51 17.45
CA ALA A 82 -9.34 -1.46 16.61
C ALA A 82 -10.27 -1.16 15.42
N TYR A 83 -10.77 -2.19 14.72
CA TYR A 83 -11.71 -2.03 13.62
C TYR A 83 -12.98 -1.27 14.04
N PHE A 84 -13.66 -1.70 15.11
CA PHE A 84 -14.91 -1.05 15.53
C PHE A 84 -14.68 0.35 16.10
N ASN A 85 -13.55 0.58 16.77
CA ASN A 85 -13.17 1.93 17.19
C ASN A 85 -12.96 2.84 15.97
N GLU A 86 -12.33 2.34 14.92
CA GLU A 86 -12.11 3.08 13.68
C GLU A 86 -13.43 3.41 12.99
N MET A 87 -14.35 2.44 12.85
CA MET A 87 -15.69 2.68 12.29
C MET A 87 -16.45 3.78 13.05
N ARG A 88 -16.36 3.80 14.39
CA ARG A 88 -16.97 4.86 15.21
C ARG A 88 -16.32 6.22 14.99
N ASN A 89 -14.98 6.26 14.90
CA ASN A 89 -14.24 7.49 14.62
C ASN A 89 -14.55 8.06 13.23
N CYS A 90 -14.94 7.20 12.29
CA CYS A 90 -15.42 7.58 10.96
C CYS A 90 -16.91 7.97 10.92
N HIS A 91 -17.55 8.16 12.08
CA HIS A 91 -18.97 8.48 12.25
C HIS A 91 -19.93 7.47 11.59
N ALA A 92 -19.49 6.23 11.37
CA ALA A 92 -20.34 5.18 10.85
C ALA A 92 -21.27 4.65 11.95
N LYS A 93 -22.55 4.45 11.62
CA LYS A 93 -23.57 3.95 12.55
C LYS A 93 -24.07 2.57 12.10
N PRO A 94 -24.31 1.65 13.03
CA PRO A 94 -24.89 0.35 12.69
C PRO A 94 -26.32 0.53 12.18
N LYS A 95 -26.61 -0.10 11.05
CA LYS A 95 -27.95 -0.24 10.45
C LYS A 95 -28.27 -1.72 10.34
N GLN A 96 -29.48 -2.11 10.72
CA GLN A 96 -29.89 -3.51 10.59
C GLN A 96 -30.26 -3.85 9.16
N THR A 97 -29.84 -5.04 8.74
CA THR A 97 -30.13 -5.66 7.44
C THR A 97 -30.62 -7.08 7.68
N GLU A 98 -31.11 -7.74 6.64
CA GLU A 98 -31.56 -9.15 6.71
C GLU A 98 -30.45 -10.13 7.12
N LEU A 99 -29.19 -9.79 6.84
CA LEU A 99 -28.03 -10.66 7.13
C LEU A 99 -27.31 -10.32 8.45
N GLY A 100 -27.64 -9.18 9.08
CA GLY A 100 -26.96 -8.67 10.27
C GLY A 100 -26.78 -7.15 10.25
N SER A 101 -25.89 -6.64 11.10
CA SER A 101 -25.64 -5.20 11.20
C SER A 101 -24.55 -4.74 10.23
N LEU A 102 -24.88 -3.77 9.39
CA LEU A 102 -23.94 -3.07 8.49
C LEU A 102 -23.67 -1.68 9.03
N PHE A 103 -22.40 -1.27 9.09
CA PHE A 103 -22.06 0.10 9.42
C PHE A 103 -22.22 1.01 8.20
N VAL A 104 -23.00 2.07 8.37
CA VAL A 104 -23.35 3.04 7.33
C VAL A 104 -22.91 4.43 7.74
N THR A 105 -22.32 5.15 6.80
CA THR A 105 -21.86 6.53 6.94
C THR A 105 -22.76 7.45 6.15
N SER A 106 -23.13 8.59 6.74
CA SER A 106 -23.93 9.62 6.08
C SER A 106 -23.01 10.55 5.27
N LEU A 107 -23.13 10.52 3.94
CA LEU A 107 -22.30 11.34 3.03
C LEU A 107 -22.40 12.86 3.30
N PRO A 108 -23.58 13.44 3.58
CA PRO A 108 -23.68 14.88 3.90
C PRO A 108 -22.88 15.31 5.13
N THR A 109 -22.65 14.40 6.07
CA THR A 109 -21.89 14.66 7.30
C THR A 109 -20.44 14.17 7.19
N PHE A 110 -20.05 13.62 6.05
CA PHE A 110 -18.70 13.08 5.87
C PHE A 110 -17.69 14.22 5.71
N PRO A 111 -16.47 14.11 6.28
CA PRO A 111 -15.51 15.20 6.24
C PRO A 111 -15.15 15.60 4.80
N SER A 112 -15.37 16.87 4.46
CA SER A 112 -15.20 17.40 3.09
C SER A 112 -13.75 17.50 2.63
N HIS A 113 -12.78 17.44 3.56
CA HIS A 113 -11.34 17.41 3.24
C HIS A 113 -10.87 16.03 2.76
N LEU A 114 -11.69 14.99 2.88
CA LEU A 114 -11.40 13.64 2.42
C LEU A 114 -11.97 13.42 1.02
N THR A 115 -11.22 12.73 0.18
CA THR A 115 -11.62 12.40 -1.18
C THR A 115 -12.25 11.00 -1.19
N ILE A 116 -13.53 10.95 -1.54
CA ILE A 116 -14.27 9.70 -1.70
C ILE A 116 -14.44 9.36 -3.19
N ILE A 117 -14.33 8.08 -3.51
CA ILE A 117 -14.41 7.57 -4.89
C ILE A 117 -15.44 6.44 -4.90
N LEU A 118 -16.53 6.61 -5.65
CA LEU A 118 -17.56 5.58 -5.81
C LEU A 118 -16.94 4.32 -6.42
N VAL A 119 -17.16 3.18 -5.77
CA VAL A 119 -16.64 1.88 -6.24
C VAL A 119 -17.60 1.27 -7.26
N PRO A 120 -17.16 0.99 -8.49
CA PRO A 120 -18.01 0.38 -9.50
C PRO A 120 -18.50 -0.99 -9.08
N LYS A 121 -19.78 -1.28 -9.34
CA LYS A 121 -20.44 -2.56 -9.05
C LYS A 121 -20.40 -2.99 -7.58
N GLY A 122 -20.10 -2.06 -6.67
CA GLY A 122 -20.13 -2.31 -5.23
C GLY A 122 -19.14 -3.36 -4.73
N ASP A 123 -18.02 -3.57 -5.44
CA ASP A 123 -16.97 -4.51 -5.03
C ASP A 123 -15.57 -3.90 -5.23
N ILE A 124 -14.86 -3.65 -4.13
CA ILE A 124 -13.53 -3.06 -4.17
C ILE A 124 -12.47 -4.04 -4.71
N ARG A 125 -12.65 -5.36 -4.55
CA ARG A 125 -11.66 -6.37 -4.95
C ARG A 125 -11.42 -6.36 -6.45
N ALA A 126 -12.51 -6.22 -7.22
CA ALA A 126 -12.46 -6.16 -8.68
C ALA A 126 -11.77 -4.89 -9.21
N ASN A 127 -11.69 -3.84 -8.39
CA ASN A 127 -11.25 -2.51 -8.82
C ASN A 127 -9.94 -2.05 -8.15
N ALA A 128 -9.46 -2.73 -7.11
CA ALA A 128 -8.32 -2.33 -6.29
C ALA A 128 -7.03 -2.12 -7.11
N GLY A 129 -6.73 -3.03 -8.05
CA GLY A 129 -5.52 -2.90 -8.86
C GLY A 129 -5.49 -1.64 -9.73
N LEU A 130 -6.64 -1.21 -10.28
CA LEU A 130 -6.73 0.02 -11.06
C LEU A 130 -6.64 1.27 -10.18
N PHE A 131 -7.18 1.20 -8.96
CA PHE A 131 -7.01 2.28 -7.98
C PHE A 131 -5.53 2.48 -7.63
N ASP A 132 -4.81 1.40 -7.28
CA ASP A 132 -3.40 1.49 -6.90
C ASP A 132 -2.57 2.11 -8.04
N VAL A 133 -2.79 1.65 -9.28
CA VAL A 133 -2.12 2.20 -10.46
C VAL A 133 -2.40 3.69 -10.65
N ASN A 134 -3.67 4.11 -10.60
CA ASN A 134 -4.02 5.52 -10.80
C ASN A 134 -3.55 6.42 -9.65
N LEU A 135 -3.58 5.92 -8.42
CA LEU A 135 -3.06 6.63 -7.26
C LEU A 135 -1.53 6.78 -7.36
N ASN A 136 -0.81 5.72 -7.74
CA ASN A 136 0.63 5.78 -7.99
C ASN A 136 0.97 6.82 -9.05
N LEU A 137 0.32 6.75 -10.22
CA LEU A 137 0.56 7.70 -11.32
C LEU A 137 0.25 9.15 -10.91
N LYS A 138 -0.80 9.37 -10.10
CA LYS A 138 -1.11 10.68 -9.53
C LYS A 138 0.01 11.16 -8.61
N ARG A 139 0.45 10.32 -7.67
CA ARG A 139 1.50 10.66 -6.69
C ARG A 139 2.91 10.73 -7.27
N MET A 140 3.15 10.15 -8.45
CA MET A 140 4.35 10.34 -9.28
C MET A 140 4.27 11.58 -10.18
N GLY A 141 3.21 12.41 -10.05
CA GLY A 141 3.05 13.62 -10.85
C GLY A 141 2.68 13.38 -12.31
N CYS A 142 2.26 12.17 -12.70
CA CYS A 142 1.90 11.84 -14.08
C CYS A 142 0.47 12.28 -14.47
N CYS A 143 -0.45 12.43 -13.50
CA CYS A 143 -1.87 12.71 -13.76
C CYS A 143 -2.29 14.19 -13.67
N GLY A 144 -1.39 15.13 -13.37
CA GLY A 144 -1.75 16.55 -13.19
C GLY A 144 -2.78 16.74 -12.08
N ARG A 145 -3.90 17.44 -12.37
CA ARG A 145 -4.99 17.71 -11.42
C ARG A 145 -6.13 16.68 -11.46
N SER A 146 -5.97 15.59 -12.21
CA SER A 146 -7.02 14.58 -12.35
C SER A 146 -7.29 13.86 -11.04
N THR A 147 -8.57 13.59 -10.76
CA THR A 147 -9.00 12.76 -9.64
C THR A 147 -8.67 11.30 -9.89
N VAL A 148 -8.38 10.54 -8.82
CA VAL A 148 -8.17 9.09 -8.93
C VAL A 148 -9.49 8.43 -9.33
N SER A 149 -9.42 7.43 -10.20
CA SER A 149 -10.59 6.68 -10.67
C SER A 149 -10.27 5.19 -10.75
N PHE A 150 -11.32 4.38 -10.97
CA PHE A 150 -11.20 2.93 -11.19
C PHE A 150 -11.15 2.57 -12.69
N LYS A 151 -10.61 3.45 -13.54
CA LYS A 151 -10.52 3.27 -14.99
C LYS A 151 -9.08 3.02 -15.42
N VAL A 152 -8.89 2.45 -16.61
CA VAL A 152 -7.55 2.32 -17.20
C VAL A 152 -6.94 3.72 -17.39
N PRO A 153 -5.65 3.93 -17.04
CA PRO A 153 -4.99 5.20 -17.25
C PRO A 153 -5.01 5.62 -18.73
N PRO A 154 -5.26 6.91 -19.05
CA PRO A 154 -5.18 7.40 -20.42
C PRO A 154 -3.77 7.29 -21.01
N ASP A 155 -3.66 7.15 -22.33
CA ASP A 155 -2.37 7.03 -23.02
C ASP A 155 -1.42 8.20 -22.76
N ALA A 156 -1.95 9.43 -22.64
CA ALA A 156 -1.16 10.60 -22.31
C ALA A 156 -0.44 10.48 -20.95
N VAL A 157 -1.08 9.85 -19.96
CA VAL A 157 -0.48 9.58 -18.65
C VAL A 157 0.62 8.53 -18.79
N SER A 158 0.38 7.48 -19.57
CA SER A 158 1.36 6.44 -19.88
C SER A 158 2.61 7.00 -20.56
N VAL A 159 2.45 7.84 -21.58
CA VAL A 159 3.57 8.50 -22.27
C VAL A 159 4.37 9.37 -21.30
N LYS A 160 3.70 10.15 -20.44
CA LYS A 160 4.38 10.98 -19.44
C LYS A 160 5.15 10.14 -18.43
N PHE A 161 4.58 9.05 -17.92
CA PHE A 161 5.25 8.13 -17.01
C PHE A 161 6.52 7.55 -17.64
N ARG A 162 6.42 7.04 -18.87
CA ARG A 162 7.56 6.44 -19.58
C ARG A 162 8.65 7.44 -19.86
N HIS A 163 8.29 8.67 -20.25
CA HIS A 163 9.27 9.74 -20.40
C HIS A 163 9.93 10.13 -19.07
N MET A 164 9.17 10.14 -17.97
CA MET A 164 9.68 10.51 -16.65
C MET A 164 10.66 9.47 -16.09
N PHE A 165 10.36 8.18 -16.22
CA PHE A 165 11.13 7.09 -15.60
C PHE A 165 11.91 6.22 -16.59
N LEU A 166 11.90 6.55 -17.88
CA LEU A 166 12.63 5.87 -18.95
C LEU A 166 12.32 4.36 -19.03
N THR A 167 11.05 4.00 -18.85
CA THR A 167 10.58 2.60 -18.89
C THR A 167 10.18 2.16 -20.30
N SER A 168 10.31 0.87 -20.60
CA SER A 168 9.96 0.27 -21.91
C SER A 168 8.46 0.39 -22.24
N ASP A 169 8.16 0.68 -23.51
CA ASP A 169 6.79 0.66 -24.05
C ASP A 169 6.18 -0.74 -24.13
N GLN A 170 7.01 -1.79 -24.10
CA GLN A 170 6.56 -3.18 -24.15
C GLN A 170 5.89 -3.64 -22.85
N VAL A 171 6.09 -2.90 -21.76
CA VAL A 171 5.52 -3.23 -20.45
C VAL A 171 4.20 -2.45 -20.27
N PRO A 172 3.08 -3.15 -19.97
CA PRO A 172 1.82 -2.48 -19.69
C PRO A 172 1.94 -1.48 -18.54
N ILE A 173 1.34 -0.29 -18.69
CA ILE A 173 1.43 0.77 -17.67
C ILE A 173 0.89 0.33 -16.30
N THR A 174 -0.13 -0.53 -16.30
CA THR A 174 -0.74 -1.09 -15.09
C THR A 174 0.25 -1.93 -14.29
N PHE A 175 1.15 -2.64 -14.97
CA PHE A 175 2.23 -3.39 -14.34
C PHE A 175 3.38 -2.45 -13.98
N ALA A 176 3.90 -1.69 -14.95
CA ALA A 176 5.08 -0.85 -14.78
C ALA A 176 4.96 0.16 -13.62
N ALA A 177 3.81 0.81 -13.48
CA ALA A 177 3.59 1.79 -12.43
C ALA A 177 3.56 1.17 -11.02
N ARG A 178 3.02 -0.05 -10.88
CA ARG A 178 2.98 -0.77 -9.60
C ARG A 178 4.33 -1.36 -9.25
N GLU A 179 5.00 -2.00 -10.21
CA GLU A 179 6.30 -2.62 -9.99
C GLU A 179 7.39 -1.60 -9.69
N LEU A 180 7.37 -0.42 -10.31
CA LEU A 180 8.31 0.64 -9.96
C LEU A 180 8.20 1.04 -8.49
N VAL A 181 6.98 1.13 -7.95
CA VAL A 181 6.78 1.40 -6.52
C VAL A 181 7.28 0.24 -5.68
N MET A 182 7.01 -1.00 -6.07
CA MET A 182 7.47 -2.18 -5.34
C MET A 182 9.00 -2.25 -5.26
N ILE A 183 9.68 -1.96 -6.37
CA ILE A 183 11.15 -1.84 -6.45
C ILE A 183 11.68 -0.78 -5.49
N ILE A 184 11.02 0.39 -5.41
CA ILE A 184 11.40 1.46 -4.47
C ILE A 184 11.14 1.04 -3.02
N GLN A 185 9.99 0.46 -2.72
CA GLN A 185 9.66 -0.05 -1.38
C GLN A 185 10.66 -1.10 -0.91
N LEU A 186 11.02 -2.04 -1.80
CA LEU A 186 11.99 -3.08 -1.51
C LEU A 186 13.40 -2.51 -1.33
N SER A 187 13.78 -1.53 -2.16
CA SER A 187 15.04 -0.80 -1.98
C SER A 187 15.10 -0.12 -0.61
N LEU A 188 14.04 0.60 -0.22
CA LEU A 188 13.97 1.28 1.08
C LEU A 188 13.97 0.29 2.25
N TYR A 189 13.40 -0.89 2.06
CA TYR A 189 13.49 -2.00 3.01
C TYR A 189 14.94 -2.48 3.16
N TYR A 190 15.70 -2.63 2.07
CA TYR A 190 17.14 -2.94 2.16
C TYR A 190 17.94 -1.88 2.90
N PHE A 191 17.56 -0.60 2.82
CA PHE A 191 18.19 0.47 3.60
C PHE A 191 17.69 0.54 5.06
N GLY A 192 16.71 -0.27 5.46
CA GLY A 192 16.14 -0.27 6.81
C GLY A 192 15.14 0.85 7.09
N TYR A 193 14.67 1.59 6.07
CA TYR A 193 13.70 2.70 6.23
C TYR A 193 12.26 2.30 5.92
N PHE A 194 12.00 1.03 5.59
CA PHE A 194 10.67 0.56 5.22
C PHE A 194 10.37 -0.80 5.85
N GLN A 195 9.09 -1.12 6.07
CA GLN A 195 8.68 -2.39 6.69
C GLN A 195 8.15 -3.34 5.62
N ALA A 196 8.48 -4.64 5.75
CA ALA A 196 8.14 -5.67 4.76
C ALA A 196 6.62 -5.81 4.51
N ASN A 197 5.79 -5.59 5.54
CA ASN A 197 4.33 -5.68 5.45
C ASN A 197 3.68 -4.59 4.58
N TYR A 198 4.42 -3.54 4.21
CA TYR A 198 3.92 -2.47 3.33
C TYR A 198 4.47 -2.57 1.89
N ILE A 199 5.22 -3.62 1.57
CA ILE A 199 5.74 -3.87 0.21
C ILE A 199 4.65 -4.55 -0.62
N ASP A 200 3.87 -3.76 -1.34
CA ASP A 200 2.76 -4.24 -2.16
C ASP A 200 2.54 -3.45 -3.47
N GLY A 201 3.40 -2.46 -3.71
CA GLY A 201 3.35 -1.60 -4.89
C GLY A 201 2.37 -0.42 -4.78
N LEU A 202 1.77 -0.14 -3.62
CA LEU A 202 0.98 1.07 -3.40
C LEU A 202 1.84 2.20 -2.83
N LEU A 203 1.93 3.33 -3.55
CA LEU A 203 2.68 4.52 -3.16
C LEU A 203 1.94 5.24 -2.02
N CYS A 204 2.12 4.74 -0.80
CA CYS A 204 1.47 5.22 0.41
C CYS A 204 2.30 6.30 1.14
N ASP A 205 1.74 6.85 2.21
CA ASP A 205 2.39 7.92 2.99
C ASP A 205 3.64 7.43 3.70
N HIS A 206 3.65 6.15 4.12
CA HIS A 206 4.86 5.51 4.63
C HIS A 206 5.96 5.44 3.58
N THR A 207 5.63 5.19 2.30
CA THR A 207 6.62 5.10 1.22
C THR A 207 7.24 6.48 0.99
N GLN A 208 6.43 7.53 0.92
CA GLN A 208 6.94 8.89 0.76
C GLN A 208 7.79 9.36 1.95
N ARG A 209 7.40 8.99 3.19
CA ARG A 209 8.19 9.28 4.39
C ARG A 209 9.54 8.57 4.35
N ALA A 210 9.57 7.28 4.01
CA ALA A 210 10.79 6.50 3.90
C ALA A 210 11.75 7.05 2.83
N ILE A 211 11.24 7.56 1.71
CA ILE A 211 12.09 8.23 0.70
C ILE A 211 12.71 9.51 1.27
N LYS A 212 11.94 10.31 2.02
CA LYS A 212 12.46 11.52 2.67
C LYS A 212 13.54 11.16 3.70
N GLU A 213 13.29 10.17 4.55
CA GLU A 213 14.25 9.67 5.53
C GLU A 213 15.52 9.12 4.86
N TRP A 214 15.40 8.38 3.76
CA TRP A 214 16.55 7.91 2.98
C TRP A 214 17.37 9.08 2.41
N TRP A 215 16.73 10.15 1.93
CA TRP A 215 17.45 11.34 1.46
C TRP A 215 18.23 12.02 2.59
N GLU A 216 17.63 12.16 3.76
CA GLU A 216 18.28 12.78 4.93
C GLU A 216 19.51 12.01 5.39
N ASN A 217 19.45 10.67 5.38
CA ASN A 217 20.48 9.83 5.98
C ASN A 217 21.49 9.26 4.97
N VAL A 218 21.11 9.10 3.70
CA VAL A 218 21.94 8.45 2.68
C VAL A 218 22.11 9.34 1.46
N GLY A 219 21.00 9.78 0.85
CA GLY A 219 21.01 10.43 -0.45
C GLY A 219 21.83 11.73 -0.50
N LYS A 220 21.69 12.61 0.50
CA LYS A 220 22.41 13.89 0.54
C LYS A 220 23.93 13.70 0.58
N GLN A 221 24.41 12.81 1.43
CA GLN A 221 25.84 12.51 1.57
C GLN A 221 26.39 11.82 0.32
N ARG A 222 25.61 10.92 -0.27
CA ARG A 222 26.06 10.11 -1.41
C ARG A 222 26.14 10.89 -2.72
N TYR A 223 25.17 11.78 -2.96
CA TYR A 223 25.02 12.49 -4.24
C TYR A 223 25.40 13.96 -4.17
N PHE A 224 25.60 14.53 -2.97
CA PHE A 224 25.83 15.97 -2.78
C PHE A 224 24.72 16.85 -3.39
N LEU A 225 23.49 16.32 -3.40
CA LEU A 225 22.29 16.98 -3.93
C LEU A 225 21.24 17.13 -2.82
N LYS A 226 20.44 18.20 -2.94
CA LYS A 226 19.26 18.37 -2.09
C LYS A 226 18.10 17.54 -2.66
N PRO A 227 17.26 16.93 -1.79
CA PRO A 227 16.03 16.30 -2.23
C PRO A 227 15.09 17.34 -2.85
N THR A 228 14.32 16.90 -3.85
CA THR A 228 13.20 17.69 -4.38
C THR A 228 12.00 17.60 -3.44
N GLU A 229 11.07 18.56 -3.56
CA GLU A 229 9.80 18.53 -2.82
C GLU A 229 8.99 17.25 -3.07
N ASP A 230 8.99 16.76 -4.32
CA ASP A 230 8.37 15.49 -4.68
C ASP A 230 9.31 14.31 -4.34
N PRO A 231 8.94 13.41 -3.40
CA PRO A 231 9.75 12.25 -3.06
C PRO A 231 9.89 11.27 -4.23
N MET A 232 8.89 11.14 -5.11
CA MET A 232 8.89 10.16 -6.21
C MET A 232 9.33 10.75 -7.55
N CYS A 233 10.19 11.78 -7.52
CA CYS A 233 10.76 12.34 -8.72
C CYS A 233 11.78 11.39 -9.38
N ARG A 234 12.14 11.68 -10.63
CA ARG A 234 13.17 10.94 -11.39
C ARG A 234 14.49 10.79 -10.62
N GLN A 235 14.93 11.84 -9.91
CA GLN A 235 16.20 11.83 -9.18
C GLN A 235 16.17 10.85 -8.00
N SER A 236 15.11 10.85 -7.20
CA SER A 236 14.95 9.91 -6.09
C SER A 236 14.91 8.48 -6.58
N VAL A 237 14.12 8.21 -7.63
CA VAL A 237 14.00 6.87 -8.21
C VAL A 237 15.36 6.37 -8.72
N ALA A 238 16.05 7.19 -9.52
CA ALA A 238 17.37 6.83 -10.04
C ALA A 238 18.43 6.67 -8.94
N GLY A 239 18.41 7.51 -7.92
CA GLY A 239 19.35 7.44 -6.79
C GLY A 239 19.15 6.17 -5.96
N ILE A 240 17.93 5.90 -5.53
CA ILE A 240 17.60 4.74 -4.69
C ILE A 240 17.94 3.44 -5.43
N ILE A 241 17.40 3.26 -6.64
CA ILE A 241 17.64 2.05 -7.45
C ILE A 241 19.11 1.93 -7.82
N GLY A 242 19.73 3.03 -8.23
CA GLY A 242 21.14 3.06 -8.64
C GLY A 242 22.08 2.65 -7.52
N LEU A 243 21.81 3.07 -6.29
CA LEU A 243 22.62 2.70 -5.12
C LEU A 243 22.48 1.21 -4.78
N VAL A 244 21.26 0.65 -4.82
CA VAL A 244 21.04 -0.79 -4.64
C VAL A 244 21.75 -1.60 -5.72
N MET A 245 21.61 -1.21 -6.98
CA MET A 245 22.30 -1.86 -8.10
C MET A 245 23.82 -1.78 -7.97
N GLY A 246 24.34 -0.63 -7.52
CA GLY A 246 25.76 -0.44 -7.25
C GLY A 246 26.26 -1.35 -6.13
N ALA A 247 25.56 -1.37 -5.00
CA ALA A 247 25.86 -2.24 -3.86
C ALA A 247 25.84 -3.72 -4.28
N SER A 248 24.83 -4.17 -5.00
CA SER A 248 24.70 -5.53 -5.52
C SER A 248 25.89 -5.95 -6.38
N ARG A 249 26.26 -5.13 -7.36
CA ARG A 249 27.42 -5.41 -8.23
C ARG A 249 28.71 -5.49 -7.44
N ARG A 250 28.89 -4.65 -6.42
CA ARG A 250 30.08 -4.67 -5.58
C ARG A 250 30.11 -5.86 -4.65
N LEU A 251 28.98 -6.21 -4.04
CA LEU A 251 28.83 -7.45 -3.27
C LEU A 251 29.25 -8.66 -4.11
N ALA A 252 28.79 -8.75 -5.36
CA ALA A 252 29.17 -9.82 -6.27
C ALA A 252 30.67 -9.88 -6.58
N LEU A 253 31.41 -8.77 -6.42
CA LEU A 253 32.86 -8.70 -6.64
C LEU A 253 33.67 -9.00 -5.37
N VAL A 254 33.25 -8.46 -4.23
CA VAL A 254 34.03 -8.51 -2.97
C VAL A 254 33.72 -9.72 -2.12
N SER A 255 32.49 -10.23 -2.23
CA SER A 255 32.09 -11.42 -1.48
C SER A 255 32.28 -12.65 -2.37
N ASN A 256 32.88 -13.70 -1.82
CA ASN A 256 32.70 -15.07 -2.33
C ASN A 256 31.23 -15.54 -2.21
N SER A 257 30.30 -14.63 -1.87
CA SER A 257 28.88 -14.93 -1.77
C SER A 257 28.28 -14.93 -3.17
N ARG A 258 27.34 -15.85 -3.39
CA ARG A 258 26.58 -15.99 -4.62
C ARG A 258 25.52 -14.88 -4.70
N ALA A 259 25.96 -13.62 -4.72
CA ALA A 259 25.06 -12.49 -4.84
C ALA A 259 24.13 -12.70 -6.06
N PRO A 260 22.81 -12.46 -5.90
CA PRO A 260 21.88 -12.73 -6.97
C PRO A 260 22.15 -11.80 -8.15
N LYS A 261 21.88 -12.28 -9.37
CA LYS A 261 21.99 -11.45 -10.58
C LYS A 261 21.02 -10.27 -10.55
N ASP A 262 19.88 -10.47 -9.90
CA ASP A 262 18.87 -9.45 -9.65
C ASP A 262 18.84 -9.13 -8.15
N PRO A 263 19.19 -7.90 -7.72
CA PRO A 263 19.12 -7.54 -6.31
C PRO A 263 17.70 -7.48 -5.75
N TYR A 264 16.66 -7.58 -6.58
CA TYR A 264 15.28 -7.64 -6.13
C TYR A 264 14.80 -9.07 -5.82
N ASP A 265 15.67 -10.07 -5.97
CA ASP A 265 15.57 -11.32 -5.23
C ASP A 265 15.97 -11.08 -3.77
N ALA A 266 14.99 -10.63 -2.98
CA ALA A 266 15.19 -10.12 -1.63
C ALA A 266 15.83 -11.11 -0.67
N GLU A 267 15.42 -12.38 -0.75
CA GLU A 267 15.94 -13.43 0.13
C GLU A 267 17.44 -13.63 -0.10
N HIS A 268 17.84 -13.82 -1.36
CA HIS A 268 19.25 -14.03 -1.70
C HIS A 268 20.09 -12.76 -1.51
N PHE A 269 19.53 -11.57 -1.81
CA PHE A 269 20.24 -10.32 -1.64
C PHE A 269 20.53 -10.01 -0.16
N MET A 270 19.52 -10.16 0.71
CA MET A 270 19.69 -9.99 2.16
C MET A 270 20.66 -11.02 2.74
N TYR A 271 20.60 -12.28 2.30
CA TYR A 271 21.55 -13.30 2.73
C TYR A 271 23.00 -12.94 2.34
N SER A 272 23.20 -12.41 1.13
CA SER A 272 24.50 -11.89 0.70
C SER A 272 24.98 -10.70 1.54
N LEU A 273 24.08 -9.81 1.97
CA LEU A 273 24.42 -8.72 2.89
C LEU A 273 24.87 -9.25 4.25
N GLU A 274 24.16 -10.22 4.81
CA GLU A 274 24.55 -10.85 6.08
C GLU A 274 25.96 -11.48 6.00
N ILE A 275 26.25 -12.23 4.93
CA ILE A 275 27.58 -12.83 4.74
C ILE A 275 28.65 -11.74 4.64
N PHE A 276 28.39 -10.70 3.84
CA PHE A 276 29.34 -9.60 3.66
C PHE A 276 29.63 -8.89 4.99
N GLN A 277 28.60 -8.53 5.74
CA GLN A 277 28.77 -7.86 7.03
C GLN A 277 29.57 -8.72 8.02
N LYS A 278 29.31 -10.03 8.07
CA LYS A 278 30.09 -10.96 8.90
C LYS A 278 31.56 -11.01 8.49
N ASN A 279 31.84 -11.09 7.19
CA ASN A 279 33.20 -11.17 6.66
C ASN A 279 34.00 -9.87 6.89
N GLU A 280 33.32 -8.73 6.82
CA GLU A 280 33.92 -7.40 7.03
C GLU A 280 33.89 -6.94 8.50
N HIS A 281 33.49 -7.83 9.43
CA HIS A 281 33.38 -7.54 10.86
C HIS A 281 32.47 -6.31 11.18
N LEU A 282 31.44 -6.11 10.36
CA LEU A 282 30.42 -5.09 10.56
C LEU A 282 29.28 -5.63 11.45
N PRO A 283 28.47 -4.75 12.08
CA PRO A 283 27.23 -5.17 12.73
C PRO A 283 26.32 -5.92 11.75
N ASN A 284 25.75 -7.05 12.20
CA ASN A 284 24.86 -7.88 11.38
C ASN A 284 23.44 -7.28 11.32
N THR A 285 23.30 -6.13 10.67
CA THR A 285 22.03 -5.41 10.52
C THR A 285 21.21 -5.95 9.37
N ILE A 286 21.83 -6.66 8.41
CA ILE A 286 21.23 -7.16 7.17
C ILE A 286 20.61 -6.02 6.34
N CYS A 287 21.18 -4.81 6.50
CA CYS A 287 20.75 -3.59 5.83
C CYS A 287 21.92 -2.93 5.12
N LEU A 288 21.63 -2.17 4.08
CA LEU A 288 22.52 -1.20 3.46
C LEU A 288 22.65 0.05 4.34
N ASP A 289 23.08 -0.10 5.59
CA ASP A 289 23.34 1.03 6.47
C ASP A 289 24.60 1.82 6.05
N SER A 290 24.84 2.99 6.67
CA SER A 290 25.95 3.86 6.31
C SER A 290 27.31 3.14 6.34
N LYS A 291 27.56 2.29 7.34
CA LYS A 291 28.82 1.53 7.46
C LYS A 291 28.97 0.50 6.35
N THR A 292 27.88 -0.19 6.02
CA THR A 292 27.84 -1.19 4.94
C THR A 292 28.08 -0.52 3.59
N ILE A 293 27.46 0.64 3.34
CA ILE A 293 27.66 1.43 2.12
C ILE A 293 29.09 1.95 2.02
N GLU A 294 29.63 2.55 3.08
CA GLU A 294 31.02 3.06 3.14
C GLU A 294 32.05 1.96 2.90
N ARG A 295 31.78 0.73 3.35
CA ARG A 295 32.68 -0.38 3.10
C ARG A 295 32.61 -0.91 1.67
N LEU A 296 31.42 -0.84 1.06
CA LEU A 296 31.21 -1.26 -0.32
C LEU A 296 31.74 -0.24 -1.33
N HIS A 297 31.64 1.07 -1.06
CA HIS A 297 31.89 2.16 -2.01
C HIS A 297 33.20 2.91 -1.78
#